data_AF-A0AA95RXJ8-F1
#
_entry.id   AF-A0AA95RXJ8-F1
#
_cell.length_a   1.000
_cell.length_b   1.000
_cell.length_c   1.000
_cell.angle_alpha   90.00
_cell.angle_beta   90.00
_cell.angle_gamma   90.00
#
_symmetry.space_group_name_H-M   'P 1'
#
loop_
_entity.id
_entity.type
_entity.pdbx_description
1 polymer ?
#
loop_
_entity_poly.entity_id
_entity_poly.type
_entity_poly.pdbx_seq_one_letter_code
_entity_poly.pdbx_strand_id
1 'polypeptide(L)'
;MTMLESKVIQTQFEKEIFIAEKSNIEINMFRTLDKNNPFYEFMVGLNLIRIRDNEYYGNKTSYVTIRISDDLQSLFVIEPDVQSIFAIKNKQEKEAAIELIHYLLIDSQTFKEVVSDMIRNLKSDNVVNVYEVKEATTKLAVLERLLNIRNEDIEFMIRMENIA
;
A
#
# COMPACT_ATOMS: atom_id res chain seq x y z
N MET A 1 6.74 -3.76 -25.95
CA MET A 1 7.60 -3.26 -24.87
C MET A 1 6.69 -2.47 -23.95
N THR A 2 6.33 -3.01 -22.79
CA THR A 2 5.51 -2.26 -21.82
C THR A 2 6.43 -1.22 -21.18
N MET A 3 6.07 0.06 -21.27
CA MET A 3 6.86 1.11 -20.65
C MET A 3 6.71 0.97 -19.13
N LEU A 4 7.85 0.80 -18.44
CA LEU A 4 7.87 0.73 -16.99
C LEU A 4 7.59 2.12 -16.42
N GLU A 5 6.49 2.24 -15.68
CA GLU A 5 6.17 3.46 -14.97
C GLU A 5 7.00 3.57 -13.68
N SER A 6 7.43 4.79 -13.38
CA SER A 6 8.16 5.08 -12.15
C SER A 6 7.65 6.36 -11.50
N LYS A 7 7.81 6.44 -10.19
CA LYS A 7 7.49 7.61 -9.37
C LYS A 7 8.71 7.96 -8.53
N VAL A 8 8.99 9.25 -8.39
CA VAL A 8 10.18 9.75 -7.71
C VAL A 8 9.75 10.63 -6.55
N ILE A 9 10.26 10.34 -5.36
CA ILE A 9 10.18 11.22 -4.20
C ILE A 9 11.56 11.84 -4.01
N GLN A 10 11.67 13.14 -4.29
CA GLN A 10 12.86 13.90 -3.94
C GLN A 10 12.77 14.27 -2.47
N THR A 11 13.71 13.76 -1.66
CA THR A 11 13.87 14.16 -0.27
C THR A 11 15.06 15.11 -0.10
N GLN A 12 15.20 15.70 1.09
CA GLN A 12 16.34 16.52 1.49
C GLN A 12 17.67 15.77 1.36
N PHE A 13 17.67 14.45 1.54
CA PHE A 13 18.89 13.65 1.62
C PHE A 13 19.14 12.79 0.37
N GLU A 14 18.08 12.41 -0.34
CA GLU A 14 18.15 11.41 -1.41
C GLU A 14 16.94 11.47 -2.35
N LYS A 15 17.05 10.80 -3.50
CA LYS A 15 15.89 10.43 -4.32
C LYS A 15 15.47 9.02 -3.98
N GLU A 16 14.20 8.82 -3.65
CA GLU A 16 13.57 7.51 -3.54
C GLU A 16 12.77 7.28 -4.83
N ILE A 17 13.05 6.19 -5.54
CA ILE A 17 12.45 5.87 -6.85
C ILE A 17 11.69 4.56 -6.73
N PHE A 18 10.38 4.63 -6.94
CA PHE A 18 9.53 3.46 -7.12
C PHE A 18 9.45 3.10 -8.60
N ILE A 19 9.65 1.82 -8.92
CA ILE A 19 9.42 1.26 -10.26
C ILE A 19 8.27 0.27 -10.15
N ALA A 20 7.25 0.44 -11.01
CA ALA A 20 6.02 -0.34 -11.00
C ALA A 20 6.22 -1.78 -11.53
N GLU A 21 7.00 -2.57 -10.79
CA GLU A 21 7.20 -4.00 -11.00
C GLU A 21 6.59 -4.81 -9.85
N LYS A 22 6.09 -6.01 -10.15
CA LYS A 22 5.49 -6.90 -9.14
C LYS A 22 6.46 -7.21 -7.99
N SER A 23 7.74 -7.38 -8.31
CA SER A 23 8.82 -7.63 -7.34
C SER A 23 9.03 -6.49 -6.35
N ASN A 24 8.54 -5.27 -6.66
CA ASN A 24 8.69 -4.09 -5.82
C ASN A 24 7.46 -3.80 -4.96
N ILE A 25 6.42 -4.62 -5.04
CA ILE A 25 5.18 -4.47 -4.28
C ILE A 25 4.98 -5.72 -3.44
N GLU A 26 4.80 -5.53 -2.15
CA GLU A 26 4.32 -6.59 -1.26
C GLU A 26 3.04 -6.17 -0.54
N ILE A 27 2.12 -7.11 -0.36
CA ILE A 27 0.89 -6.92 0.42
C ILE A 27 0.87 -8.02 1.48
N ASN A 28 0.95 -7.63 2.74
CA ASN A 28 1.09 -8.58 3.85
C ASN A 28 0.27 -8.13 5.09
N MET A 29 0.35 -8.93 6.16
CA MET A 29 -0.26 -8.63 7.47
C MET A 29 -1.77 -8.36 7.44
N PHE A 30 -2.53 -9.14 6.66
CA PHE A 30 -3.99 -9.11 6.73
C PHE A 30 -4.45 -9.47 8.14
N ARG A 31 -5.16 -8.56 8.79
CA ARG A 31 -5.77 -8.78 10.10
C ARG A 31 -7.11 -8.07 10.22
N THR A 32 -8.00 -8.66 11.00
CA THR A 32 -9.15 -7.97 11.56
C THR A 32 -8.72 -7.29 12.85
N LEU A 33 -9.02 -6.00 12.97
CA LEU A 33 -9.04 -5.38 14.29
C LEU A 33 -10.29 -5.95 15.00
N ASP A 34 -10.16 -6.28 16.29
CA ASP A 34 -11.09 -7.13 17.07
C ASP A 34 -12.57 -6.71 16.98
N LYS A 35 -13.52 -7.50 17.52
CA LYS A 35 -14.99 -7.30 17.38
C LYS A 35 -15.52 -5.88 17.67
N ASN A 36 -14.78 -5.07 18.41
CA ASN A 36 -15.14 -3.70 18.76
C ASN A 36 -14.61 -2.63 17.78
N ASN A 37 -13.80 -3.03 16.79
CA ASN A 37 -13.15 -2.14 15.86
C ASN A 37 -13.25 -2.73 14.44
N PRO A 38 -14.35 -2.45 13.71
CA PRO A 38 -14.79 -3.20 12.54
C PRO A 38 -14.00 -2.82 11.29
N PHE A 39 -12.69 -3.05 11.32
CA PHE A 39 -11.79 -2.72 10.24
C PHE A 39 -10.93 -3.91 9.84
N TYR A 40 -10.73 -4.02 8.54
CA TYR A 40 -9.69 -4.84 7.94
C TYR A 40 -8.44 -4.01 7.75
N GLU A 41 -7.30 -4.58 8.10
CA GLU A 41 -6.02 -3.89 7.99
C GLU A 41 -5.00 -4.79 7.31
N PHE A 42 -4.17 -4.18 6.47
CA PHE A 42 -3.02 -4.83 5.84
C PHE A 42 -1.94 -3.78 5.56
N MET A 43 -0.72 -4.22 5.32
CA MET A 43 0.39 -3.35 4.96
C MET A 43 0.79 -3.55 3.52
N VAL A 44 1.11 -2.45 2.85
CA VAL A 44 1.68 -2.43 1.51
C VAL A 44 3.12 -1.96 1.62
N GLY A 45 4.05 -2.82 1.24
CA GLY A 45 5.47 -2.50 1.17
C GLY A 45 5.87 -2.15 -0.26
N LEU A 46 6.60 -1.05 -0.40
CA LEU A 46 7.13 -0.57 -1.67
C LEU A 46 8.66 -0.59 -1.60
N ASN A 47 9.27 -1.35 -2.50
CA ASN A 47 10.73 -1.36 -2.65
C ASN A 47 11.18 -0.13 -3.45
N LEU A 48 11.91 0.77 -2.80
CA LEU A 48 12.37 2.04 -3.36
C LEU A 48 13.88 1.99 -3.61
N ILE A 49 14.28 2.31 -4.84
CA ILE A 49 15.69 2.57 -5.16
C ILE A 49 16.08 3.92 -4.56
N ARG A 50 17.25 3.97 -3.94
CA ARG A 50 17.76 5.18 -3.29
C ARG A 50 18.95 5.70 -4.06
N ILE A 51 18.91 6.97 -4.44
CA ILE A 51 20.01 7.66 -5.11
C ILE A 51 20.47 8.82 -4.22
N ARG A 52 21.76 8.86 -3.87
CA ARG A 52 22.42 9.95 -3.13
C ARG A 52 23.61 10.44 -3.93
N ASP A 53 23.76 11.75 -4.05
CA ASP A 53 24.86 12.36 -4.81
C ASP A 53 25.01 11.78 -6.24
N ASN A 54 23.88 11.44 -6.86
CA ASN A 54 23.76 10.76 -8.17
C ASN A 54 24.36 9.34 -8.25
N GLU A 55 24.62 8.71 -7.10
CA GLU A 55 25.08 7.33 -6.98
C GLU A 55 24.01 6.43 -6.37
N TYR A 56 24.05 5.15 -6.75
CA TYR A 56 23.18 4.13 -6.18
C TYR A 56 23.52 3.88 -4.71
N TYR A 57 22.59 4.18 -3.82
CA TYR A 57 22.76 4.07 -2.37
C TYR A 57 22.16 2.77 -1.79
N GLY A 58 21.46 1.99 -2.61
CA GLY A 58 20.78 0.76 -2.21
C GLY A 58 19.28 0.83 -2.41
N ASN A 59 18.59 -0.18 -1.87
CA ASN A 59 17.13 -0.26 -1.87
C ASN A 59 16.61 -0.14 -0.43
N LYS A 60 15.38 0.33 -0.27
CA LYS A 60 14.65 0.35 1.00
C LYS A 60 13.20 -0.01 0.75
N THR A 61 12.70 -1.00 1.48
CA THR A 61 11.26 -1.20 1.58
C THR A 61 10.68 -0.17 2.54
N SER A 62 9.69 0.57 2.05
CA SER A 62 8.90 1.49 2.88
C SER A 62 7.45 1.02 2.90
N TYR A 63 6.82 1.10 4.06
CA TYR A 63 5.47 0.60 4.24
C TYR A 63 4.45 1.72 4.39
N VAL A 64 3.22 1.38 4.03
CA VAL A 64 2.01 2.10 4.38
C VAL A 64 0.97 1.11 4.92
N THR A 65 0.19 1.52 5.92
CA THR A 65 -0.93 0.72 6.41
C THR A 65 -2.19 1.15 5.69
N ILE A 66 -2.92 0.19 5.15
CA ILE A 66 -4.24 0.40 4.57
C ILE A 66 -5.27 -0.23 5.49
N ARG A 67 -6.28 0.55 5.84
CA ARG A 67 -7.41 0.11 6.64
C ARG A 67 -8.69 0.29 5.85
N ILE A 68 -9.57 -0.70 5.87
CA ILE A 68 -10.86 -0.66 5.19
C ILE A 68 -11.96 -0.93 6.21
N SER A 69 -13.05 -0.16 6.17
CA SER A 69 -14.25 -0.42 6.97
C SER A 69 -14.85 -1.79 6.66
N ASP A 70 -15.61 -2.35 7.59
CA ASP A 70 -16.27 -3.65 7.43
C ASP A 70 -17.26 -3.71 6.25
N ASP A 71 -17.93 -2.59 5.96
CA ASP A 71 -18.82 -2.38 4.82
C ASP A 71 -18.08 -2.13 3.49
N LEU A 72 -16.74 -2.08 3.54
CA LEU A 72 -15.83 -1.87 2.41
C LEU A 72 -16.00 -0.52 1.70
N GLN A 73 -16.72 0.44 2.29
CA GLN A 73 -16.98 1.74 1.66
C GLN A 73 -15.82 2.71 1.83
N SER A 74 -15.16 2.71 2.99
CA SER A 74 -14.12 3.67 3.34
C SER A 74 -12.74 3.02 3.40
N LEU A 75 -11.75 3.64 2.78
CA LEU A 75 -10.35 3.24 2.83
C LEU A 75 -9.51 4.34 3.47
N PHE A 76 -8.79 3.98 4.52
CA PHE A 76 -7.92 4.89 5.25
C PHE A 76 -6.46 4.51 5.01
N VAL A 77 -5.66 5.51 4.64
CA VAL A 77 -4.20 5.41 4.52
C VAL A 77 -3.59 5.93 5.82
N ILE A 78 -2.89 5.06 6.52
CA ILE A 78 -2.36 5.32 7.85
C ILE A 78 -0.84 5.13 7.85
N GLU A 79 -0.16 5.99 8.59
CA GLU A 79 1.27 5.87 8.85
C GLU A 79 1.54 4.62 9.72
N PRO A 80 2.36 3.64 9.25
CA PRO A 80 2.70 2.48 10.06
C PRO A 80 3.75 2.85 11.12
N ASP A 81 3.74 2.11 12.23
CA ASP A 81 4.71 2.30 13.32
C ASP A 81 6.15 1.92 12.91
N VAL A 82 6.31 1.13 11.84
CA VAL A 82 7.60 0.57 11.43
C VAL A 82 7.85 0.88 9.95
N GLN A 83 9.06 1.36 9.65
CA GLN A 83 9.55 1.59 8.29
C GLN A 83 8.56 2.38 7.40
N SER A 84 7.87 3.36 8.01
CA SER A 84 6.91 4.23 7.35
C SER A 84 7.51 4.92 6.14
N ILE A 85 6.73 4.94 5.05
CA ILE A 85 7.03 5.75 3.87
C ILE A 85 7.03 7.25 4.17
N PHE A 86 6.36 7.69 5.24
CA PHE A 86 6.30 9.09 5.68
C PHE A 86 7.34 9.43 6.75
N ALA A 87 8.07 8.44 7.27
CA ALA A 87 9.08 8.65 8.31
C ALA A 87 10.14 9.65 7.82
N ILE A 88 10.57 10.54 8.73
CA ILE A 88 11.61 11.57 8.54
C ILE A 88 11.36 12.56 7.38
N LYS A 89 10.17 12.53 6.76
CA LYS A 89 9.81 13.39 5.64
C LYS A 89 9.21 14.72 6.09
N ASN A 90 9.60 15.80 5.44
CA ASN A 90 8.93 17.11 5.57
C ASN A 90 7.59 17.12 4.81
N LYS A 91 6.84 18.23 4.90
CA LYS A 91 5.50 18.34 4.30
C LYS A 91 5.48 18.04 2.79
N GLN A 92 6.38 18.65 2.01
CA GLN A 92 6.43 18.46 0.56
C GLN A 92 6.78 17.01 0.20
N GLU A 93 7.68 16.40 0.95
CA GLU A 93 8.06 15.00 0.76
C GLU A 93 6.92 14.04 1.12
N LYS A 94 6.12 14.36 2.13
CA LYS A 94 4.91 13.61 2.47
C LYS A 94 3.84 13.74 1.39
N GLU A 95 3.67 14.92 0.79
CA GLU A 95 2.78 15.12 -0.37
C GLU A 95 3.19 14.25 -1.57
N ALA A 96 4.49 14.17 -1.88
CA ALA A 96 4.98 13.27 -2.93
C ALA A 96 4.77 11.78 -2.59
N ALA A 97 4.88 11.39 -1.31
CA ALA A 97 4.55 10.04 -0.88
C ALA A 97 3.04 9.75 -0.99
N ILE A 98 2.17 10.71 -0.69
CA ILE A 98 0.71 10.63 -0.90
C ILE A 98 0.42 10.41 -2.39
N GLU A 99 1.04 11.18 -3.28
CA GLU A 99 0.87 11.03 -4.73
C GLU A 99 1.29 9.64 -5.22
N LEU A 100 2.37 9.08 -4.69
CA LEU A 100 2.79 7.70 -4.98
C LEU A 100 1.72 6.69 -4.52
N ILE A 101 1.16 6.85 -3.32
CA ILE A 101 0.13 5.95 -2.80
C ILE A 101 -1.17 6.07 -3.60
N HIS A 102 -1.58 7.29 -3.97
CA HIS A 102 -2.70 7.51 -4.88
C HIS A 102 -2.51 6.78 -6.20
N TYR A 103 -1.37 7.01 -6.85
CA TYR A 103 -1.03 6.31 -8.08
C TYR A 103 -1.07 4.79 -7.89
N LEU A 104 -0.50 4.27 -6.81
CA LEU A 104 -0.46 2.84 -6.53
C LEU A 104 -1.88 2.24 -6.43
N LEU A 105 -2.77 2.86 -5.66
CA LEU A 105 -4.09 2.33 -5.36
C LEU A 105 -5.09 2.49 -6.52
N ILE A 106 -4.93 3.53 -7.35
CA ILE A 106 -5.93 3.91 -8.36
C ILE A 106 -5.43 3.58 -9.77
N ASP A 107 -4.22 4.00 -10.11
CA ASP A 107 -3.72 4.03 -11.49
C ASP A 107 -2.80 2.85 -11.82
N SER A 108 -2.10 2.31 -10.84
CA SER A 108 -1.07 1.30 -11.08
C SER A 108 -1.66 -0.02 -11.54
N GLN A 109 -1.47 -0.33 -12.81
CA GLN A 109 -1.85 -1.62 -13.39
C GLN A 109 -1.08 -2.76 -12.72
N THR A 110 0.19 -2.56 -12.38
CA THR A 110 1.02 -3.54 -11.67
C THR A 110 0.44 -3.88 -10.31
N PHE A 111 -0.03 -2.89 -9.54
CA PHE A 111 -0.69 -3.15 -8.27
C PHE A 111 -1.97 -3.98 -8.45
N LYS A 112 -2.81 -3.63 -9.43
CA LYS A 112 -4.02 -4.40 -9.77
C LYS A 112 -3.70 -5.83 -10.19
N GLU A 113 -2.60 -6.05 -10.89
CA GLU A 113 -2.12 -7.39 -11.22
C GLU A 113 -1.67 -8.17 -9.99
N VAL A 114 -0.92 -7.57 -9.06
CA VAL A 114 -0.53 -8.20 -7.79
C VAL A 114 -1.78 -8.62 -7.01
N VAL A 115 -2.77 -7.73 -6.86
CA VAL A 115 -4.04 -8.02 -6.19
C VAL A 115 -4.80 -9.15 -6.92
N SER A 116 -4.85 -9.13 -8.24
CA SER A 116 -5.51 -10.16 -9.04
C SER A 116 -4.83 -11.53 -8.89
N ASP A 117 -3.51 -11.57 -8.82
CA ASP A 117 -2.75 -12.79 -8.58
C ASP A 117 -3.08 -13.36 -7.19
N MET A 118 -3.16 -12.50 -6.16
CA MET A 118 -3.57 -12.90 -4.81
C MET A 118 -5.00 -13.46 -4.77
N ILE A 119 -5.95 -12.85 -5.49
CA ILE A 119 -7.33 -13.35 -5.60
C ILE A 119 -7.35 -14.75 -6.23
N ARG A 120 -6.59 -14.97 -7.31
CA ARG A 120 -6.53 -16.28 -7.98
C ARG A 120 -5.96 -17.35 -7.05
N ASN A 121 -4.89 -17.03 -6.34
CA ASN A 121 -4.27 -17.95 -5.38
C ASN A 121 -5.26 -18.32 -4.27
N LEU A 122 -5.95 -17.32 -3.70
CA LEU A 122 -6.94 -17.54 -2.64
C LEU A 122 -8.14 -18.38 -3.11
N LYS A 123 -8.56 -18.24 -4.37
CA LYS A 123 -9.63 -19.07 -4.97
C LYS A 123 -9.18 -20.50 -5.29
N SER A 124 -7.89 -20.75 -5.44
CA SER A 124 -7.33 -22.08 -5.68
C SER A 124 -6.97 -22.85 -4.40
N ASP A 125 -6.95 -22.19 -3.25
CA ASP A 125 -6.60 -22.79 -1.97
C ASP A 125 -7.75 -23.66 -1.43
N ASN A 126 -7.43 -24.90 -1.03
CA ASN A 126 -8.39 -25.80 -0.40
C ASN A 126 -8.52 -25.45 1.09
N VAL A 127 -9.66 -24.85 1.46
CA VAL A 127 -9.96 -24.46 2.84
C VAL A 127 -10.55 -25.64 3.62
N VAL A 128 -10.06 -25.90 4.85
CA VAL A 128 -10.34 -27.16 5.58
C VAL A 128 -11.37 -26.98 6.70
N ASN A 129 -11.59 -25.75 7.20
CA ASN A 129 -12.58 -25.48 8.25
C ASN A 129 -13.36 -24.16 8.10
N VAL A 130 -14.48 -24.03 8.85
CA VAL A 130 -15.42 -22.90 8.75
C VAL A 130 -14.79 -21.55 9.10
N TYR A 131 -13.84 -21.51 10.04
CA TYR A 131 -13.16 -20.27 10.42
C TYR A 131 -12.28 -19.77 9.27
N GLU A 132 -11.48 -20.67 8.69
CA GLU A 132 -10.66 -20.38 7.52
C GLU A 132 -11.53 -19.96 6.31
N VAL A 133 -12.72 -20.55 6.14
CA VAL A 133 -13.66 -20.15 5.06
C VAL A 133 -14.11 -18.71 5.26
N LYS A 134 -14.45 -18.32 6.49
CA LYS A 134 -14.87 -16.95 6.80
C LYS A 134 -13.73 -15.96 6.56
N GLU A 135 -12.52 -16.27 7.04
CA GLU A 135 -11.34 -15.43 6.85
C GLU A 135 -10.98 -15.29 5.36
N ALA A 136 -11.02 -16.38 4.60
CA ALA A 136 -10.77 -16.38 3.16
C ALA A 136 -11.84 -15.57 2.39
N THR A 137 -13.12 -15.72 2.74
CA THR A 137 -14.22 -14.97 2.09
C THR A 137 -14.06 -13.48 2.33
N THR A 138 -13.74 -13.09 3.55
CA THR A 138 -13.49 -11.71 3.94
C THR A 138 -12.28 -11.12 3.23
N LYS A 139 -11.15 -11.83 3.24
CA LYS A 139 -9.93 -11.39 2.55
C LYS A 139 -10.17 -11.25 1.05
N LEU A 140 -10.94 -12.15 0.46
CA LEU A 140 -11.31 -12.07 -0.94
C LEU A 140 -12.11 -10.79 -1.23
N ALA A 141 -13.12 -10.46 -0.42
CA ALA A 141 -13.92 -9.26 -0.58
C ALA A 141 -13.07 -7.97 -0.47
N VAL A 142 -12.11 -7.94 0.47
CA VAL A 142 -11.14 -6.85 0.59
C VAL A 142 -10.29 -6.73 -0.68
N LEU A 143 -9.73 -7.82 -1.18
CA LEU A 143 -8.91 -7.79 -2.39
C LEU A 143 -9.71 -7.36 -3.63
N GLU A 144 -10.94 -7.84 -3.78
CA GLU A 144 -11.85 -7.44 -4.86
C GLU A 144 -12.20 -5.95 -4.77
N ARG A 145 -12.32 -5.41 -3.55
CA ARG A 145 -12.50 -3.97 -3.32
C ARG A 145 -11.29 -3.15 -3.77
N LEU A 146 -10.07 -3.64 -3.55
CA LEU A 146 -8.83 -2.95 -3.96
C LEU A 146 -8.70 -2.77 -5.47
N LEU A 147 -9.33 -3.63 -6.27
CA LEU A 147 -9.33 -3.50 -7.73
C LEU A 147 -10.18 -2.33 -8.24
N ASN A 148 -11.06 -1.78 -7.40
CA ASN A 148 -12.10 -0.83 -7.78
C ASN A 148 -12.09 0.46 -6.93
N ILE A 149 -10.93 0.84 -6.39
CA ILE A 149 -10.77 2.08 -5.59
C ILE A 149 -10.91 3.31 -6.49
N ARG A 150 -11.65 4.31 -6.01
CA ARG A 150 -11.77 5.65 -6.61
C ARG A 150 -11.17 6.68 -5.65
N ASN A 151 -10.86 7.86 -6.17
CA ASN A 151 -10.30 8.97 -5.38
C ASN A 151 -11.15 9.30 -4.15
N GLU A 152 -12.46 9.37 -4.30
CA GLU A 152 -13.40 9.69 -3.21
C GLU A 152 -13.45 8.65 -2.08
N ASP A 153 -12.90 7.46 -2.32
CA ASP A 153 -12.93 6.37 -1.34
C ASP A 153 -11.73 6.42 -0.38
N ILE A 154 -10.71 7.25 -0.66
CA ILE A 154 -9.43 7.28 0.05
C ILE A 154 -9.35 8.47 1.01
N GLU A 155 -9.12 8.19 2.28
CA GLU A 155 -8.85 9.19 3.31
C GLU A 155 -7.43 9.02 3.89
N PHE A 156 -6.62 10.08 3.87
CA PHE A 156 -5.27 10.05 4.44
C PHE A 156 -5.30 10.51 5.89
N MET A 157 -5.07 9.57 6.81
CA MET A 157 -4.97 9.83 8.25
C MET A 157 -3.50 9.93 8.68
N ILE A 158 -2.74 10.81 8.02
CA ILE A 158 -1.31 11.01 8.29
C ILE A 158 -1.07 12.34 9.02
N ARG A 159 -0.07 12.38 9.90
CA ARG A 159 0.30 13.62 10.59
C ARG A 159 1.10 14.51 9.64
N MET A 160 0.48 15.59 9.18
CA MET A 160 1.14 16.69 8.50
C MET A 160 1.56 17.69 9.57
N GLU A 161 2.71 17.50 10.20
CA GLU A 161 3.20 18.50 11.17
C GLU A 161 3.51 19.81 10.44
N ASN A 162 3.05 20.93 11.01
CA ASN A 162 3.45 22.26 10.62
C ASN A 162 4.86 22.49 11.16
N ILE A 163 5.88 22.32 10.31
CA ILE A 163 7.20 22.87 10.64
C ILE A 163 7.08 24.38 10.42
N ALA A 164 7.05 25.12 11.54
CA ALA A 164 7.11 26.58 11.59
C ALA A 164 8.50 27.09 11.18
#